data_AF-A0A4Y9YMS4-F1
#
_entry.id   AF-A0A4Y9YMS4-F1
#
_cell.length_a   1.000
_cell.length_b   1.000
_cell.length_c   1.000
_cell.angle_alpha   90.00
_cell.angle_beta   90.00
_cell.angle_gamma   90.00
#
_symmetry.space_group_name_H-M   'P 1'
#
loop_
_entity.id
_entity.type
_entity.pdbx_description
1 polymer ?
#
loop_
_entity_poly.entity_id
_entity_poly.type
_entity_poly.pdbx_seq_one_letter_code
_entity_poly.pdbx_strand_id
1 'polypeptide(L)'
;MDFLFQRANCSGQQSAAKCSQRRLHGELDMHPCFRRLYAAIPDAAAVARTTSTPRSVRLRRLRIKKTKHPNLPVESDATPEGLTPDRARALQPLRGVREVVDDTGKAQEQVVGQKIYLPNIIIRLVRNHTPPGQPYNPYEATFRLPPSMTKTDLRSYLSAVYGVKTTAHKTYKRAVVGLVEPFYYPLAMEDMSAEEREQREDWLEQHFQIKEKAALTRIEMLRLQKGPVHKLGAPTSRADILHHLAERRAVRERAVEQAKVEMQTERQVERQVEEAAPTA
;
A
#
# COMPACT_ATOMS: atom_id res chain seq x y z
N MET A 1 -3.73 47.07 -51.03
CA MET A 1 -2.47 46.31 -50.85
C MET A 1 -2.74 45.35 -49.72
N ASP A 2 -3.51 44.35 -50.10
CA ASP A 2 -4.24 43.43 -49.25
C ASP A 2 -3.43 42.15 -49.19
N PHE A 3 -3.00 41.75 -48.01
CA PHE A 3 -2.59 40.36 -47.77
C PHE A 3 -3.40 39.80 -46.62
N LEU A 4 -4.58 39.34 -47.03
CA LEU A 4 -5.35 38.27 -46.42
C LEU A 4 -4.42 37.07 -46.15
N PHE A 5 -4.31 36.64 -44.91
CA PHE A 5 -3.89 35.27 -44.61
C PHE A 5 -5.03 34.55 -43.88
N GLN A 6 -5.72 33.74 -44.67
CA GLN A 6 -6.80 32.86 -44.28
C GLN A 6 -6.25 31.57 -43.64
N ARG A 7 -6.91 31.18 -42.55
CA ARG A 7 -7.31 29.82 -42.15
C ARG A 7 -6.33 28.64 -42.35
N ALA A 8 -6.06 27.96 -41.23
CA ALA A 8 -6.25 26.51 -41.17
C ALA A 8 -6.79 26.10 -39.79
N ASN A 9 -8.09 25.80 -39.76
CA ASN A 9 -8.77 25.08 -38.68
C ASN A 9 -8.39 23.60 -38.77
N CYS A 10 -7.86 23.01 -37.69
CA CYS A 10 -7.82 21.55 -37.53
C CYS A 10 -8.73 21.15 -36.36
N SER A 11 -9.97 20.84 -36.73
CA SER A 11 -10.95 20.11 -35.94
C SER A 11 -10.52 18.65 -35.80
N GLY A 12 -10.15 18.23 -34.59
CA GLY A 12 -9.93 16.84 -34.22
C GLY A 12 -11.02 16.35 -33.27
N GLN A 13 -12.24 16.17 -33.77
CA GLN A 13 -13.27 15.35 -33.14
C GLN A 13 -13.54 14.15 -34.05
N GLN A 14 -13.89 13.02 -33.42
CA GLN A 14 -14.43 11.76 -33.97
C GLN A 14 -13.44 10.60 -34.18
N SER A 15 -13.35 9.72 -33.17
CA SER A 15 -13.68 8.28 -33.38
C SER A 15 -14.00 7.60 -32.04
N ALA A 16 -15.16 7.94 -31.49
CA ALA A 16 -15.89 7.02 -30.62
C ALA A 16 -16.87 6.21 -31.49
N ALA A 17 -17.09 4.95 -31.11
CA ALA A 17 -18.06 3.98 -31.65
C ALA A 17 -17.65 3.17 -32.89
N LYS A 18 -17.09 1.98 -32.63
CA LYS A 18 -17.50 0.69 -33.24
C LYS A 18 -16.79 -0.47 -32.53
N CYS A 19 -17.32 -0.90 -31.39
CA CYS A 19 -17.18 -2.29 -30.94
C CYS A 19 -18.24 -2.61 -29.87
N SER A 20 -19.51 -2.48 -30.26
CA SER A 20 -20.59 -3.18 -29.58
C SER A 20 -20.92 -4.43 -30.38
N GLN A 21 -21.13 -5.53 -29.67
CA GLN A 21 -21.62 -6.84 -30.14
C GLN A 21 -20.54 -7.88 -30.49
N ARG A 22 -20.03 -8.52 -29.44
CA ARG A 22 -20.16 -9.98 -29.29
C ARG A 22 -20.24 -10.36 -27.81
N ARG A 23 -21.47 -10.60 -27.36
CA ARG A 23 -21.75 -11.58 -26.31
C ARG A 23 -21.29 -12.93 -26.83
N LEU A 24 -20.42 -13.62 -26.11
CA LEU A 24 -20.64 -15.02 -25.77
C LEU A 24 -20.10 -15.24 -24.36
N HIS A 25 -20.88 -16.00 -23.61
CA HIS A 25 -20.76 -16.28 -22.20
C HIS A 25 -19.35 -16.77 -21.82
N GLY A 26 -18.77 -16.13 -20.80
CA GLY A 26 -17.53 -16.52 -20.18
C GLY A 26 -17.65 -16.28 -18.68
N GLU A 27 -18.46 -17.10 -18.04
CA GLU A 27 -18.39 -17.39 -16.60
C GLU A 27 -16.95 -17.83 -16.30
N LEU A 28 -16.09 -16.87 -15.93
CA LEU A 28 -14.85 -17.18 -15.25
C LEU A 28 -15.20 -17.43 -13.79
N ASP A 29 -15.71 -18.64 -13.56
CA ASP A 29 -15.58 -19.32 -12.29
C ASP A 29 -14.09 -19.36 -11.95
N MET A 30 -13.67 -18.36 -11.16
CA MET A 30 -12.46 -18.43 -10.37
C MET A 30 -12.63 -19.60 -9.41
N HIS A 31 -12.28 -20.80 -9.88
CA HIS A 31 -12.22 -21.99 -9.06
C HIS A 31 -11.44 -21.65 -7.78
N PRO A 32 -12.06 -21.70 -6.59
CA PRO A 32 -11.32 -21.56 -5.36
C PRO A 32 -10.28 -22.68 -5.39
N CYS A 33 -9.01 -22.30 -5.28
CA CYS A 33 -7.88 -23.21 -5.22
C CYS A 33 -8.28 -24.38 -4.33
N PHE A 34 -8.40 -25.58 -4.92
CA PHE A 34 -8.84 -26.79 -4.24
C PHE A 34 -7.96 -27.00 -3.00
N ARG A 35 -8.44 -26.52 -1.84
CA ARG A 35 -8.03 -27.06 -0.56
C ARG A 35 -8.34 -28.54 -0.65
N ARG A 36 -7.33 -29.38 -0.42
CA ARG A 36 -7.44 -30.85 -0.34
C ARG A 36 -8.54 -31.24 0.66
N LEU A 37 -9.78 -31.32 0.20
CA LEU A 37 -10.92 -31.87 0.92
C LEU A 37 -10.85 -33.39 0.81
N TYR A 38 -9.96 -34.03 1.57
CA TYR A 38 -9.93 -35.49 1.75
C TYR A 38 -10.98 -35.99 2.75
N ALA A 39 -12.12 -35.32 2.91
CA ALA A 39 -13.04 -35.61 4.02
C ALA A 39 -14.40 -36.22 3.61
N ALA A 40 -14.81 -36.18 2.35
CA ALA A 40 -16.06 -36.80 1.91
C ALA A 40 -15.83 -37.60 0.64
N ILE A 41 -15.31 -38.82 0.81
CA ILE A 41 -15.39 -39.81 -0.27
C ILE A 41 -16.87 -40.20 -0.34
N PRO A 42 -17.56 -40.08 -1.49
CA PRO A 42 -18.95 -40.52 -1.59
C PRO A 42 -19.06 -42.01 -1.22
N ASP A 43 -20.14 -42.41 -0.56
CA ASP A 43 -20.30 -43.76 0.01
C ASP A 43 -20.02 -44.87 -1.01
N ALA A 44 -20.42 -44.67 -2.27
CA ALA A 44 -20.12 -45.59 -3.38
C ALA A 44 -18.61 -45.79 -3.59
N ALA A 45 -17.80 -44.74 -3.49
CA ALA A 45 -16.35 -44.81 -3.61
C ALA A 45 -15.69 -45.39 -2.34
N ALA A 46 -16.31 -45.25 -1.16
CA ALA A 46 -15.88 -45.93 0.05
C ALA A 46 -16.12 -47.46 -0.06
N VAL A 47 -17.27 -47.87 -0.59
CA VAL A 47 -17.59 -49.28 -0.87
C VAL A 47 -16.62 -49.85 -1.92
N ALA A 48 -16.40 -49.14 -3.04
CA ALA A 48 -15.46 -49.58 -4.07
C ALA A 48 -14.01 -49.73 -3.56
N ARG A 49 -13.55 -48.84 -2.65
CA ARG A 49 -12.23 -48.96 -2.02
C ARG A 49 -12.14 -50.15 -1.09
N THR A 50 -13.22 -50.50 -0.38
CA THR A 50 -13.21 -51.66 0.51
C THR A 50 -13.27 -52.98 -0.25
N THR A 51 -14.02 -53.04 -1.35
CA THR A 51 -14.09 -54.23 -2.23
C THR A 51 -12.80 -54.45 -3.01
N SER A 52 -12.14 -53.38 -3.47
CA SER A 52 -10.88 -53.50 -4.23
C SER A 52 -9.66 -53.82 -3.37
N THR A 53 -9.74 -53.67 -2.04
CA THR A 53 -8.63 -54.07 -1.15
C THR A 53 -8.54 -55.60 -0.98
N PRO A 54 -7.38 -56.21 -1.29
CA PRO A 54 -7.17 -57.64 -1.11
C PRO A 54 -7.47 -58.08 0.33
N ARG A 55 -8.13 -59.23 0.50
CA ARG A 55 -8.55 -59.75 1.80
C ARG A 55 -7.40 -59.85 2.80
N SER A 56 -6.20 -60.22 2.34
CA SER A 56 -4.98 -60.28 3.14
C SER A 56 -4.58 -58.93 3.77
N VAL A 57 -4.76 -57.83 3.04
CA VAL A 57 -4.47 -56.46 3.51
C VAL A 57 -5.48 -56.02 4.57
N ARG A 58 -6.76 -56.35 4.40
CA ARG A 58 -7.81 -56.10 5.41
C ARG A 58 -7.50 -56.84 6.71
N LEU A 59 -7.19 -58.13 6.64
CA LEU A 59 -6.83 -58.94 7.81
C LEU A 59 -5.58 -58.42 8.52
N ARG A 60 -4.56 -57.97 7.77
CA ARG A 60 -3.35 -57.35 8.36
C ARG A 60 -3.65 -56.06 9.12
N ARG A 61 -4.48 -55.18 8.58
CA ARG A 61 -4.87 -53.92 9.26
C ARG A 61 -5.67 -54.17 10.53
N LEU A 62 -6.58 -55.14 10.51
CA LEU A 62 -7.35 -55.56 11.69
C LEU A 62 -6.44 -56.14 12.77
N ARG A 63 -5.43 -56.93 12.39
CA ARG A 63 -4.43 -57.49 13.31
C ARG A 63 -3.57 -56.39 13.95
N ILE A 64 -3.12 -55.39 13.19
CA ILE A 64 -2.35 -54.24 13.70
C ILE A 64 -3.15 -53.40 14.70
N LYS A 65 -4.46 -53.20 14.45
CA LYS A 65 -5.35 -52.50 15.40
C LYS A 65 -5.50 -53.26 16.72
N LYS A 66 -5.69 -54.59 16.66
CA LYS A 66 -5.81 -55.44 17.87
C LYS A 66 -4.55 -55.47 18.72
N THR A 67 -3.36 -55.42 18.12
CA THR A 67 -2.10 -55.52 18.86
C THR A 67 -1.63 -54.21 19.48
N LYS A 68 -2.03 -53.05 18.94
CA LYS A 68 -1.54 -51.75 19.43
C LYS A 68 -2.46 -51.08 20.46
N HIS A 69 -3.76 -51.38 20.45
CA HIS A 69 -4.73 -50.80 21.39
C HIS A 69 -5.78 -51.85 21.81
N PRO A 70 -5.42 -52.78 22.73
CA PRO A 70 -6.30 -53.88 23.12
C PRO A 70 -7.55 -53.45 23.91
N ASN A 71 -7.55 -52.26 24.51
CA ASN A 71 -8.59 -51.77 25.43
C ASN A 71 -9.38 -50.55 24.89
N LEU A 72 -9.48 -50.37 23.57
CA LEU A 72 -10.42 -49.37 23.05
C LEU A 72 -11.85 -49.93 23.12
N PRO A 73 -12.82 -49.16 23.65
CA PRO A 73 -14.22 -49.56 23.58
C PRO A 73 -14.60 -49.87 22.12
N VAL A 74 -15.34 -50.95 21.92
CA VAL A 74 -15.79 -51.39 20.58
C VAL A 74 -16.89 -50.47 20.04
N GLU A 75 -17.50 -49.67 20.91
CA GLU A 75 -18.52 -48.70 20.56
C GLU A 75 -17.89 -47.49 19.86
N SER A 76 -18.60 -46.99 18.84
CA SER A 76 -18.14 -45.84 18.07
C SER A 76 -18.33 -44.57 18.89
N ASP A 77 -17.24 -43.92 19.29
CA ASP A 77 -17.23 -42.61 19.99
C ASP A 77 -17.80 -41.45 19.14
N ALA A 78 -18.39 -41.74 17.98
CA ALA A 78 -18.94 -40.75 17.08
C ALA A 78 -20.24 -40.16 17.66
N THR A 79 -20.34 -38.83 17.63
CA THR A 79 -21.60 -38.13 17.88
C THR A 79 -22.66 -38.55 16.84
N PRO A 80 -23.97 -38.30 17.05
CA PRO A 80 -25.01 -38.61 16.05
C PRO A 80 -24.76 -38.00 14.67
N GLU A 81 -23.87 -37.01 14.56
CA GLU A 81 -23.42 -36.39 13.32
C GLU A 81 -22.23 -37.12 12.65
N GLY A 82 -21.77 -38.25 13.21
CA GLY A 82 -20.68 -39.06 12.67
C GLY A 82 -19.27 -38.48 12.90
N LEU A 83 -19.14 -37.46 13.78
CA LEU A 83 -17.87 -36.81 14.10
C LEU A 83 -17.29 -37.39 15.39
N THR A 84 -15.97 -37.61 15.43
CA THR A 84 -15.30 -37.93 16.69
C THR A 84 -15.37 -36.70 17.62
N PRO A 85 -15.41 -36.89 18.96
CA PRO A 85 -15.63 -35.78 19.91
C PRO A 85 -14.56 -34.69 19.77
N ASP A 86 -13.31 -35.08 19.50
CA ASP A 86 -12.21 -34.16 19.22
C ASP A 86 -12.41 -33.32 17.95
N ARG A 87 -12.97 -33.92 16.89
CA ARG A 87 -13.30 -33.21 15.65
C ARG A 87 -14.47 -32.27 15.83
N ALA A 88 -15.52 -32.71 16.54
CA ALA A 88 -16.65 -31.85 16.88
C ALA A 88 -16.17 -30.64 17.70
N ARG A 89 -15.28 -30.87 18.68
CA ARG A 89 -14.69 -29.81 19.52
C ARG A 89 -13.78 -28.86 18.75
N ALA A 90 -13.04 -29.36 17.76
CA ALA A 90 -12.18 -28.54 16.90
C ALA A 90 -12.96 -27.68 15.90
N LEU A 91 -14.16 -28.11 15.50
CA LEU A 91 -15.04 -27.38 14.58
C LEU A 91 -15.94 -26.36 15.29
N GLN A 92 -16.09 -26.47 16.61
CA GLN A 92 -16.82 -25.45 17.37
C GLN A 92 -16.00 -24.14 17.40
N PRO A 93 -16.57 -23.02 16.93
CA PRO A 93 -15.95 -21.72 17.15
C PRO A 93 -15.77 -21.54 18.65
N LEU A 94 -14.57 -21.15 19.08
CA LEU A 94 -14.30 -20.79 20.47
C LEU A 94 -15.25 -19.66 20.86
N ARG A 95 -16.39 -20.01 21.46
CA ARG A 95 -17.23 -19.08 22.19
C ARG A 95 -16.39 -18.64 23.40
N GLY A 96 -16.30 -17.33 23.63
CA GLY A 96 -15.48 -16.74 24.69
C GLY A 96 -15.92 -17.11 26.11
N VAL A 97 -16.93 -17.96 26.26
CA VAL A 97 -17.41 -18.51 27.52
C VAL A 97 -17.53 -20.02 27.35
N ARG A 98 -16.86 -20.77 28.22
CA ARG A 98 -17.00 -22.22 28.37
C ARG A 98 -17.71 -22.45 29.69
N GLU A 99 -18.76 -23.25 29.65
CA GLU A 99 -19.30 -23.85 30.86
C GLU A 99 -18.26 -24.87 31.33
N VAL A 100 -17.63 -24.56 32.46
CA VAL A 100 -16.78 -25.51 33.17
C VAL A 100 -17.57 -25.99 34.37
N VAL A 101 -17.72 -27.30 34.47
CA VAL A 101 -18.32 -27.94 35.63
C VAL A 101 -17.24 -28.01 36.70
N ASP A 102 -17.46 -27.31 37.82
CA ASP A 102 -16.56 -27.41 38.97
C ASP A 102 -16.70 -28.78 39.63
N ASP A 103 -15.76 -29.12 40.52
CA ASP A 103 -15.79 -30.35 41.34
C ASP A 103 -17.08 -30.50 42.19
N THR A 104 -17.87 -29.44 42.32
CA THR A 104 -19.18 -29.42 43.00
C THR A 104 -20.37 -29.68 42.08
N GLY A 105 -20.15 -29.97 40.79
CA GLY A 105 -21.20 -30.26 39.81
C GLY A 105 -21.98 -29.02 39.34
N LYS A 106 -21.60 -27.81 39.76
CA LYS A 106 -22.20 -26.56 39.30
C LYS A 106 -21.51 -26.10 38.01
N ALA A 107 -22.30 -25.79 36.99
CA ALA A 107 -21.80 -25.18 35.76
C ALA A 107 -21.48 -23.70 36.03
N GLN A 108 -20.20 -23.34 36.01
CA GLN A 108 -19.76 -21.95 36.02
C GLN A 108 -19.35 -21.51 34.62
N GLU A 109 -19.76 -20.30 34.24
CA GLU A 109 -19.32 -19.66 33.02
C GLU A 109 -17.87 -19.18 33.18
N GLN A 110 -16.92 -19.95 32.68
CA GLN A 110 -15.53 -19.54 32.61
C GLN A 110 -15.28 -18.78 31.30
N VAL A 111 -14.90 -17.50 31.43
CA VAL A 111 -14.45 -16.71 30.27
C VAL A 111 -13.17 -17.34 29.73
N VAL A 112 -13.22 -17.83 28.49
CA VAL A 112 -12.11 -18.43 27.76
C VAL A 112 -11.23 -17.31 27.24
N GLY A 113 -10.44 -16.71 28.11
CA GLY A 113 -9.53 -15.63 27.75
C GLY A 113 -8.64 -15.20 28.90
N GLN A 114 -7.43 -14.75 28.58
CA GLN A 114 -6.55 -14.12 29.55
C GLN A 114 -7.11 -12.75 29.92
N LYS A 115 -7.33 -12.50 31.22
CA LYS A 115 -7.72 -11.17 31.71
C LYS A 115 -6.53 -10.23 31.58
N ILE A 116 -6.71 -9.16 30.81
CA ILE A 116 -5.73 -8.10 30.63
C ILE A 116 -6.27 -6.85 31.33
N TYR A 117 -5.65 -6.47 32.45
CA TYR A 117 -6.08 -5.32 33.25
C TYR A 117 -5.61 -3.99 32.67
N LEU A 118 -4.39 -3.97 32.11
CA LEU A 118 -3.72 -2.76 31.61
C LEU A 118 -3.27 -2.99 30.16
N PRO A 119 -4.19 -2.89 29.19
CA PRO A 119 -3.84 -3.12 27.79
C PRO A 119 -3.00 -1.95 27.25
N ASN A 120 -1.80 -2.23 26.76
CA ASN A 120 -0.97 -1.26 26.04
C ASN A 120 -1.29 -1.30 24.53
N ILE A 121 -2.50 -0.90 24.17
CA ILE A 121 -2.95 -0.89 22.77
C ILE A 121 -3.44 0.50 22.37
N ILE A 122 -3.09 0.90 21.17
CA ILE A 122 -3.54 2.14 20.55
C ILE A 122 -4.39 1.77 19.35
N ILE A 123 -5.68 2.05 19.44
CA ILE A 123 -6.59 1.96 18.29
C ILE A 123 -6.86 3.37 17.77
N ARG A 124 -6.91 3.52 16.44
CA ARG A 124 -7.24 4.80 15.80
C ARG A 124 -8.55 4.67 15.08
N LEU A 125 -9.54 5.49 15.45
CA LEU A 125 -10.75 5.66 14.67
C LEU A 125 -10.39 6.36 13.35
N VAL A 126 -10.86 5.81 12.23
CA VAL A 126 -10.61 6.32 10.89
C VAL A 126 -11.94 6.54 10.20
N ARG A 127 -12.06 7.71 9.56
CA ARG A 127 -13.24 8.03 8.76
C ARG A 127 -13.49 6.95 7.70
N ASN A 128 -14.75 6.55 7.57
CA ASN A 128 -15.16 5.58 6.55
C ASN A 128 -15.03 6.22 5.17
N HIS A 129 -14.59 5.43 4.20
CA HIS A 129 -14.51 5.89 2.82
C HIS A 129 -15.83 5.61 2.11
N THR A 130 -16.56 6.65 1.73
CA THR A 130 -17.73 6.58 0.87
C THR A 130 -17.34 6.86 -0.58
N PRO A 131 -17.53 5.90 -1.51
CA PRO A 131 -17.39 6.18 -2.92
C PRO A 131 -18.29 7.35 -3.36
N PRO A 132 -17.86 8.17 -4.33
CA PRO A 132 -18.66 9.30 -4.80
C PRO A 132 -20.03 8.81 -5.29
N GLY A 133 -21.10 9.42 -4.80
CA GLY A 133 -22.49 9.10 -5.17
C GLY A 133 -23.17 7.99 -4.36
N GLN A 134 -22.48 7.33 -3.44
CA GLN A 134 -23.12 6.39 -2.51
C GLN A 134 -23.49 7.07 -1.18
N PRO A 135 -24.64 6.73 -0.56
CA PRO A 135 -25.00 7.27 0.74
C PRO A 135 -24.06 6.77 1.84
N TYR A 136 -23.72 7.65 2.78
CA TYR A 136 -22.89 7.30 3.94
C TYR A 136 -23.60 6.29 4.86
N ASN A 137 -22.90 5.22 5.25
CA ASN A 137 -23.43 4.24 6.20
C ASN A 137 -23.06 4.63 7.64
N PRO A 138 -24.04 5.07 8.46
CA PRO A 138 -23.77 5.49 9.83
C PRO A 138 -23.60 4.33 10.82
N TYR A 139 -23.97 3.11 10.43
CA TYR A 139 -23.85 1.91 11.27
C TYR A 139 -22.51 1.21 11.12
N GLU A 140 -21.57 1.78 10.38
CA GLU A 140 -20.22 1.25 10.26
C GLU A 140 -19.22 2.22 10.85
N ALA A 141 -18.19 1.69 11.51
CA ALA A 141 -17.04 2.46 11.94
C ALA A 141 -15.76 1.70 11.61
N THR A 142 -14.77 2.42 11.09
CA THR A 142 -13.49 1.82 10.70
C THR A 142 -12.41 2.17 11.71
N PHE A 143 -11.69 1.16 12.20
CA PHE A 143 -10.57 1.32 13.10
C PHE A 143 -9.28 0.79 12.48
N ARG A 144 -8.17 1.47 12.73
CA ARG A 144 -6.82 0.93 12.52
C ARG A 144 -6.34 0.26 13.80
N LEU A 145 -5.93 -1.00 13.66
CA LEU A 145 -5.51 -1.85 14.74
C LEU A 145 -4.01 -2.17 14.63
N PRO A 146 -3.33 -2.41 15.76
CA PRO A 146 -2.01 -3.02 15.74
C PRO A 146 -2.10 -4.47 15.21
N PRO A 147 -1.05 -4.97 14.53
CA PRO A 147 -1.07 -6.29 13.92
C PRO A 147 -1.17 -7.45 14.93
N SER A 148 -0.85 -7.21 16.20
CA SER A 148 -0.95 -8.17 17.29
C SER A 148 -2.38 -8.40 17.80
N MET A 149 -3.33 -7.54 17.44
CA MET A 149 -4.67 -7.53 18.03
C MET A 149 -5.66 -8.30 17.18
N THR A 150 -6.47 -9.15 17.82
CA THR A 150 -7.49 -9.94 17.13
C THR A 150 -8.86 -9.25 17.11
N LYS A 151 -9.79 -9.80 16.32
CA LYS A 151 -11.16 -9.27 16.21
C LYS A 151 -11.95 -9.41 17.51
N THR A 152 -11.71 -10.49 18.24
CA THR A 152 -12.34 -10.76 19.54
C THR A 152 -11.84 -9.79 20.60
N ASP A 153 -10.55 -9.46 20.55
CA ASP A 153 -9.96 -8.48 21.48
C ASP A 153 -10.54 -7.09 21.22
N LEU A 154 -10.74 -6.69 19.95
CA LEU A 154 -11.37 -5.41 19.62
C LEU A 154 -12.79 -5.32 20.16
N ARG A 155 -13.61 -6.35 19.93
CA ARG A 155 -14.98 -6.40 20.44
C ARG A 155 -15.01 -6.27 21.96
N SER A 156 -14.15 -7.03 22.64
CA SER A 156 -14.06 -7.03 24.11
C SER A 156 -13.60 -5.67 24.63
N TYR A 157 -12.58 -5.08 23.98
CA TYR A 157 -12.03 -3.78 24.32
C TYR A 157 -13.05 -2.64 24.13
N LEU A 158 -13.73 -2.59 22.98
CA LEU A 158 -14.75 -1.56 22.71
C LEU A 158 -15.92 -1.66 23.69
N SER A 159 -16.35 -2.88 24.02
CA SER A 159 -17.43 -3.09 24.99
C SER A 159 -17.00 -2.75 26.41
N ALA A 160 -15.78 -3.10 26.83
CA ALA A 160 -15.34 -2.92 28.21
C ALA A 160 -14.87 -1.48 28.51
N VAL A 161 -14.15 -0.85 27.58
CA VAL A 161 -13.58 0.49 27.79
C VAL A 161 -14.53 1.60 27.36
N TYR A 162 -15.23 1.42 26.23
CA TYR A 162 -16.10 2.47 25.66
C TYR A 162 -17.59 2.16 25.76
N GLY A 163 -17.98 0.97 26.24
CA GLY A 163 -19.40 0.57 26.30
C GLY A 163 -20.05 0.32 24.93
N VAL A 164 -19.27 0.27 23.85
CA VAL A 164 -19.80 0.18 22.49
C VAL A 164 -20.09 -1.27 22.13
N LYS A 165 -21.34 -1.55 21.79
CA LYS A 165 -21.79 -2.85 21.29
C LYS A 165 -21.60 -2.94 19.79
N THR A 166 -21.00 -4.05 19.35
CA THR A 166 -20.58 -4.23 17.95
C THR A 166 -21.15 -5.49 17.32
N THR A 167 -21.60 -5.38 16.07
CA THR A 167 -22.22 -6.43 15.26
C THR A 167 -21.30 -6.83 14.11
N ALA A 168 -20.52 -7.91 14.30
CA ALA A 168 -19.58 -8.48 13.32
C ALA A 168 -18.43 -7.56 12.82
N HIS A 169 -17.29 -8.17 12.44
CA HIS A 169 -16.07 -7.43 12.07
C HIS A 169 -15.37 -8.04 10.86
N LYS A 170 -14.99 -7.19 9.90
CA LYS A 170 -14.20 -7.58 8.73
C LYS A 170 -12.73 -7.17 8.91
N THR A 171 -11.81 -8.05 8.53
CA THR A 171 -10.35 -7.81 8.39
C THR A 171 -9.54 -7.59 9.70
N TYR A 172 -8.20 -7.66 9.62
CA TYR A 172 -7.28 -7.75 10.76
C TYR A 172 -6.43 -6.47 11.00
N LYS A 173 -6.00 -5.73 9.96
CA LYS A 173 -5.27 -4.45 10.14
C LYS A 173 -6.20 -3.23 10.19
N ARG A 174 -7.28 -3.30 9.44
CA ARG A 174 -8.35 -2.30 9.38
C ARG A 174 -9.64 -3.03 9.69
N ALA A 175 -10.19 -2.80 10.87
CA ALA A 175 -11.45 -3.44 11.27
C ALA A 175 -12.60 -2.52 10.92
N VAL A 176 -13.52 -3.00 10.09
CA VAL A 176 -14.83 -2.38 9.93
C VAL A 176 -15.75 -3.06 10.94
N VAL A 177 -16.33 -2.24 11.81
CA VAL A 177 -17.16 -2.62 12.94
C VAL A 177 -18.59 -2.21 12.60
N GLY A 178 -19.55 -3.15 12.69
CA GLY A 178 -20.96 -2.79 12.73
C GLY A 178 -21.31 -2.22 14.09
N LEU A 179 -21.93 -1.03 14.13
CA LEU A 179 -22.44 -0.40 15.32
C LEU A 179 -23.92 -0.71 15.48
N VAL A 180 -24.38 -0.79 16.74
CA VAL A 180 -25.81 -0.87 17.05
C VAL A 180 -26.47 0.49 16.91
N GLU A 181 -25.77 1.55 17.34
CA GLU A 181 -26.23 2.93 17.25
C GLU A 181 -25.52 3.66 16.10
N PRO A 182 -26.23 4.50 15.32
CA PRO A 182 -25.64 5.22 14.21
C PRO A 182 -24.65 6.28 14.70
N PHE A 183 -23.53 6.43 14.02
CA PHE A 183 -22.49 7.41 14.33
C PHE A 183 -22.15 8.29 13.12
N TYR A 184 -22.21 9.61 13.34
CA TYR A 184 -21.80 10.62 12.38
C TYR A 184 -20.53 11.33 12.86
N TYR A 185 -19.56 11.50 11.97
CA TYR A 185 -18.38 12.29 12.29
C TYR A 185 -18.78 13.76 12.39
N PRO A 186 -18.26 14.52 13.38
CA PRO A 186 -18.47 15.96 13.44
C PRO A 186 -17.92 16.62 12.15
N LEU A 187 -18.73 17.52 11.58
CA LEU A 187 -18.54 18.32 10.36
C LEU A 187 -17.35 17.86 9.48
N ALA A 188 -17.63 16.97 8.54
CA ALA A 188 -16.61 16.52 7.60
C ALA A 188 -16.22 17.64 6.63
N MET A 189 -14.95 17.65 6.23
CA MET A 189 -14.53 18.36 5.02
C MET A 189 -15.42 18.01 3.84
N GLU A 190 -15.86 16.76 3.74
CA GLU A 190 -16.72 16.25 2.66
C GLU A 190 -18.18 16.73 2.74
N ASP A 191 -18.66 17.10 3.92
CA ASP A 191 -20.01 17.62 4.13
C ASP A 191 -20.06 19.14 3.93
N MET A 192 -18.91 19.83 4.04
CA MET A 192 -18.78 21.25 3.73
C MET A 192 -18.92 21.48 2.21
N SER A 193 -19.49 22.61 1.83
CA SER A 193 -19.50 23.04 0.43
C SER A 193 -18.07 23.23 -0.09
N ALA A 194 -17.87 23.22 -1.41
CA ALA A 194 -16.54 23.46 -1.98
C ALA A 194 -15.97 24.82 -1.54
N GLU A 195 -16.82 25.85 -1.46
CA GLU A 195 -16.46 27.20 -1.02
C GLU A 195 -16.02 27.24 0.45
N GLU A 196 -16.74 26.55 1.34
CA GLU A 196 -16.40 26.46 2.76
C GLU A 196 -15.07 25.72 3.00
N ARG A 197 -14.75 24.73 2.15
CA ARG A 197 -13.45 24.04 2.19
C ARG A 197 -12.32 24.97 1.81
N GLU A 198 -12.49 25.74 0.74
CA GLU A 198 -11.50 26.73 0.29
C GLU A 198 -11.25 27.78 1.36
N GLN A 199 -12.31 28.37 1.92
CA GLN A 199 -12.21 29.34 3.03
C GLN A 199 -11.47 28.76 4.23
N ARG A 200 -11.71 27.49 4.56
CA ARG A 200 -11.01 26.80 5.64
C ARG A 200 -9.54 26.55 5.31
N GLU A 201 -9.22 26.14 4.08
CA GLU A 201 -7.83 25.95 3.64
C GLU A 201 -7.06 27.26 3.65
N ASP A 202 -7.68 28.34 3.17
CA ASP A 202 -7.10 29.69 3.19
C ASP A 202 -6.88 30.17 4.62
N TRP A 203 -7.85 29.95 5.51
CA TRP A 203 -7.68 30.25 6.93
C TRP A 203 -6.52 29.46 7.55
N LEU A 204 -6.42 28.16 7.26
CA LEU A 204 -5.31 27.32 7.74
C LEU A 204 -3.97 27.79 7.20
N GLU A 205 -3.89 28.17 5.94
CA GLU A 205 -2.64 28.65 5.34
C GLU A 205 -2.23 30.02 5.90
N GLN A 206 -3.19 30.94 6.07
CA GLN A 206 -2.95 32.25 6.67
C GLN A 206 -2.40 32.14 8.10
N HIS A 207 -2.91 31.19 8.90
CA HIS A 207 -2.54 31.09 10.32
C HIS A 207 -1.38 30.13 10.58
N PHE A 208 -1.26 29.05 9.81
CA PHE A 208 -0.31 27.97 10.08
C PHE A 208 0.73 27.77 8.99
N GLN A 209 0.58 28.41 7.82
CA GLN A 209 1.54 28.37 6.70
C GLN A 209 1.97 26.93 6.36
N ILE A 210 1.01 26.00 6.30
CA ILE A 210 1.27 24.56 6.20
C ILE A 210 1.94 24.23 4.85
N LYS A 211 1.42 24.80 3.76
CA LYS A 211 1.94 24.60 2.40
C LYS A 211 3.31 25.23 2.27
N GLU A 212 3.50 26.45 2.77
CA GLU A 212 4.80 27.13 2.75
C GLU A 212 5.87 26.35 3.54
N LYS A 213 5.56 25.93 4.76
CA LYS A 213 6.48 25.13 5.59
C LYS A 213 6.86 23.80 4.92
N ALA A 214 5.90 23.13 4.29
CA ALA A 214 6.17 21.91 3.54
C ALA A 214 7.08 22.17 2.32
N ALA A 215 6.89 23.29 1.62
CA ALA A 215 7.74 23.70 0.49
C ALA A 215 9.17 24.01 0.95
N LEU A 216 9.34 24.76 2.03
CA LEU A 216 10.65 25.08 2.62
C LEU A 216 11.38 23.80 3.07
N THR A 217 10.69 22.90 3.77
CA THR A 217 11.24 21.61 4.21
C THR A 217 11.70 20.78 3.00
N ARG A 218 10.92 20.77 1.91
CA ARG A 218 11.29 20.09 0.67
C ARG A 218 12.53 20.70 0.02
N ILE A 219 12.61 22.03 -0.05
CA ILE A 219 13.78 22.74 -0.60
C ILE A 219 15.02 22.44 0.23
N GLU A 220 14.91 22.45 1.56
CA GLU A 220 16.01 22.16 2.46
C GLU A 220 16.51 20.71 2.32
N MET A 221 15.58 19.74 2.27
CA MET A 221 15.92 18.35 2.00
C MET A 221 16.64 18.17 0.65
N LEU A 222 16.22 18.91 -0.39
CA LEU A 222 16.90 18.91 -1.68
C LEU A 222 18.30 19.54 -1.61
N ARG A 223 18.49 20.59 -0.79
CA ARG A 223 19.81 21.19 -0.54
C ARG A 223 20.74 20.21 0.16
N LEU A 224 20.25 19.49 1.16
CA LEU A 224 21.02 18.47 1.89
C LEU A 224 21.39 17.28 0.99
N GLN A 225 20.45 16.81 0.15
CA GLN A 225 20.68 15.66 -0.74
C GLN A 225 21.60 15.98 -1.92
N LYS A 226 21.56 17.20 -2.48
CA LYS A 226 22.35 17.56 -3.67
C LYS A 226 23.84 17.79 -3.38
N GLY A 227 24.31 17.62 -2.14
CA GLY A 227 25.71 17.84 -1.77
C GLY A 227 26.13 19.31 -1.93
N PRO A 228 27.42 19.63 -1.72
CA PRO A 228 27.90 21.00 -1.89
C PRO A 228 27.63 21.47 -3.33
N VAL A 229 26.82 22.52 -3.45
CA VAL A 229 26.55 23.19 -4.73
C VAL A 229 27.91 23.58 -5.32
N HIS A 230 28.24 23.04 -6.50
CA HIS A 230 29.41 23.50 -7.25
C HIS A 230 29.34 25.02 -7.35
N LYS A 231 30.41 25.70 -6.92
CA LYS A 231 30.47 27.17 -6.86
C LYS A 231 29.90 27.77 -8.14
N LEU A 232 28.98 28.72 -8.02
CA LEU A 232 28.47 29.50 -9.16
C LEU A 232 29.66 30.04 -9.96
N GLY A 233 29.78 29.61 -11.23
CA GLY A 233 30.89 29.97 -12.12
C GLY A 233 31.97 28.88 -12.32
N ALA A 234 31.90 27.76 -11.59
CA ALA A 234 32.69 26.58 -11.94
C ALA A 234 32.03 25.83 -13.10
N PRO A 235 32.73 25.54 -14.20
CA PRO A 235 32.16 24.81 -15.31
C PRO A 235 31.74 23.41 -14.86
N THR A 236 30.44 23.11 -14.97
CA THR A 236 29.83 21.86 -14.50
C THR A 236 29.99 20.72 -15.50
N SER A 237 30.06 21.03 -16.79
CA SER A 237 30.21 20.02 -17.84
C SER A 237 31.57 20.11 -18.51
N ARG A 238 32.04 18.98 -19.06
CA ARG A 238 33.24 18.93 -19.92
C ARG A 238 33.12 19.90 -21.10
N ALA A 239 31.92 20.08 -21.64
CA ALA A 239 31.67 21.00 -22.73
C ALA A 239 31.93 22.47 -22.31
N ASP A 240 31.45 22.86 -21.12
CA ASP A 240 31.69 24.21 -20.56
C ASP A 240 33.19 24.45 -20.32
N ILE A 241 33.92 23.44 -19.81
CA ILE A 241 35.37 23.52 -19.63
C ILE A 241 36.07 23.76 -20.98
N LEU A 242 35.68 23.00 -22.01
CA LEU A 242 36.26 23.13 -23.34
C LEU A 242 35.95 24.49 -23.98
N HIS A 243 34.73 25.01 -23.79
CA HIS A 243 34.35 26.34 -24.26
C HIS A 243 35.21 27.43 -23.62
N HIS A 244 35.34 27.44 -22.29
CA HIS A 244 36.20 28.40 -21.59
C HIS A 244 37.69 28.26 -21.97
N LEU A 245 38.17 27.04 -22.23
CA LEU A 245 39.53 26.84 -22.73
C LEU A 245 39.69 27.40 -24.14
N ALA A 246 38.70 27.23 -25.02
CA ALA A 246 38.71 27.78 -26.37
C ALA A 246 38.70 29.32 -26.35
N GLU A 247 37.84 29.93 -25.54
CA GLU A 247 37.81 31.38 -25.33
C GLU A 247 39.16 31.92 -24.84
N ARG A 248 39.74 31.28 -23.81
CA ARG A 248 41.05 31.66 -23.28
C ARG A 248 42.18 31.49 -24.29
N ARG A 249 42.11 30.49 -25.17
CA ARG A 249 43.08 30.30 -26.26
C ARG A 249 42.92 31.40 -27.31
N ALA A 250 41.70 31.70 -27.73
CA ALA A 250 41.44 32.76 -28.70
C ALA A 250 41.92 34.13 -28.21
N VAL A 251 41.70 34.47 -26.93
CA VAL A 251 42.21 35.72 -26.33
C VAL A 251 43.75 35.75 -26.35
N ARG A 252 44.39 34.63 -26.02
CA ARG A 252 45.85 34.53 -26.02
C ARG A 252 46.43 34.66 -27.42
N GLU A 253 45.85 33.97 -28.40
CA GLU A 253 46.29 34.00 -29.80
C GLU A 253 46.20 35.43 -30.35
N ARG A 254 45.10 36.15 -30.09
CA ARG A 254 44.97 37.57 -30.44
C ARG A 254 46.05 38.45 -29.82
N ALA A 255 46.36 38.25 -28.54
CA ALA A 255 47.41 39.02 -27.87
C ALA A 255 48.80 38.73 -28.44
N VAL A 256 49.08 37.46 -28.80
CA VAL A 256 50.34 37.07 -29.45
C VAL A 256 50.44 37.66 -30.86
N GLU A 257 49.34 37.68 -31.61
CA GLU A 257 49.29 38.31 -32.93
C GLU A 257 49.55 39.82 -32.86
N GLN A 258 48.93 40.52 -31.92
CA GLN A 258 49.15 41.95 -31.69
C GLN A 258 50.62 42.24 -31.35
N ALA A 259 51.19 41.52 -30.38
CA ALA A 259 52.60 41.68 -30.03
C ALA A 259 53.55 41.38 -31.20
N LYS A 260 53.19 40.43 -32.07
CA LYS A 260 53.98 40.14 -33.27
C LYS A 260 53.96 41.30 -34.27
N VAL A 261 52.79 41.92 -34.47
CA VAL A 261 52.66 43.10 -35.34
C VAL A 261 53.48 44.25 -34.79
N GLU A 262 53.36 44.54 -33.49
CA GLU A 262 54.13 45.59 -32.80
C GLU A 262 55.64 45.38 -33.00
N MET A 263 56.16 44.19 -32.71
CA MET A 263 57.58 43.86 -32.94
C MET A 263 58.03 44.01 -34.40
N GLN A 264 57.15 43.72 -35.37
CA GLN A 264 57.48 43.90 -36.79
C GLN A 264 57.51 45.38 -37.17
N THR A 265 56.59 46.18 -36.63
CA THR A 265 56.57 47.62 -36.87
C THR A 265 57.80 48.31 -36.28
N GLU A 266 58.21 47.94 -35.06
CA GLU A 266 59.43 48.46 -34.42
C GLU A 266 60.67 48.14 -35.26
N ARG A 267 60.81 46.89 -35.73
CA ARG A 267 61.92 46.48 -36.63
C ARG A 267 61.92 47.23 -37.97
N GLN A 268 60.75 47.54 -38.53
CA GLN A 268 60.66 48.32 -39.77
C GLN A 268 61.08 49.78 -39.55
N VAL A 269 60.68 50.37 -38.42
CA VAL A 269 61.10 51.71 -38.03
C VAL A 269 62.62 51.75 -37.81
N GLU A 270 63.20 50.77 -37.11
CA GLU A 270 64.66 50.66 -36.95
C GLU A 270 65.38 50.60 -38.29
N ARG A 271 64.93 49.76 -39.22
CA ARG A 271 65.50 49.68 -40.59
C ARG A 271 65.40 50.99 -41.36
N GLN A 272 64.26 51.67 -41.28
CA GLN A 272 64.06 52.95 -41.95
C GLN A 272 64.97 54.05 -41.37
N VAL A 273 65.21 54.02 -40.05
CA VAL A 273 66.15 54.94 -39.39
C VAL A 273 67.59 54.65 -39.81
N GLU A 274 67.98 53.37 -39.94
CA GLU A 274 69.29 52.98 -40.46
C GLU A 274 69.50 53.40 -41.93
N GLU A 275 68.51 53.21 -42.80
CA GLU A 275 68.58 53.62 -44.22
C GLU A 275 68.59 55.15 -44.40
N ALA A 276 67.96 55.89 -43.50
CA ALA A 276 67.91 57.36 -43.55
C ALA A 276 69.15 58.04 -42.97
N ALA A 277 70.08 57.30 -42.36
CA ALA A 277 71.35 57.85 -41.89
C ALA A 277 72.23 58.19 -43.12
N PRO A 278 72.54 59.48 -43.37
CA PRO A 278 73.37 59.85 -44.51
C PRO A 278 74.78 59.30 -44.31
N THR A 279 75.27 58.55 -45.28
CA THR A 279 76.69 58.19 -45.42
C THR A 279 77.50 59.49 -45.54
N ALA A 280 78.05 59.93 -44.41
CA ALA A 280 78.98 61.05 -44.32
C ALA A 280 80.38 60.62 -44.76
#